data_AF-A0A6P1D3V0-F1
#
_entry.id   AF-A0A6P1D3V0-F1
#
_cell.length_a   1.000
_cell.length_b   1.000
_cell.length_c   1.000
_cell.angle_alpha   90.00
_cell.angle_beta   90.00
_cell.angle_gamma   90.00
#
_symmetry.space_group_name_H-M   'P 1'
#
loop_
_entity.id
_entity.type
_entity.pdbx_description
1 polymer ?
#
loop_
_entity_poly.entity_id
_entity_poly.type
_entity_poly.pdbx_seq_one_letter_code
_entity_poly.pdbx_strand_id
1 'polypeptide(L)' 'MPPFLWEQHSCLPLLPTADITELARYPLGSYLSVNVGYSPQSSADSLALLHKFRDDALADGRFRLVTKVSEIGDPDT' A
#
# COMPACT_ATOMS: atom_id res chain seq x y z
N MET A 1 3.65 6.11 -23.05
CA MET A 1 3.37 6.01 -21.61
C MET A 1 3.73 4.61 -21.17
N PRO A 2 4.46 4.44 -20.06
CA PRO A 2 4.55 3.12 -19.45
C PRO A 2 3.12 2.58 -19.19
N PRO A 3 2.91 1.27 -19.27
CA PRO A 3 1.59 0.68 -19.06
C PRO A 3 1.09 0.99 -17.65
N PHE A 4 -0.18 1.40 -17.55
CA PHE A 4 -0.89 1.54 -16.29
C PHE A 4 -0.90 0.18 -15.57
N LEU A 5 -0.25 0.09 -14.41
CA LEU A 5 -0.22 -1.12 -13.60
C LEU A 5 -1.08 -0.93 -12.35
N TRP A 6 -2.07 -1.81 -12.18
CA TRP A 6 -2.81 -1.96 -10.93
C TRP A 6 -2.55 -3.36 -10.39
N GLU A 7 -1.82 -3.46 -9.27
CA GLU A 7 -1.74 -4.67 -8.45
C GLU A 7 -2.90 -4.69 -7.45
N GLN A 8 -3.89 -5.55 -7.72
CA GLN A 8 -5.10 -5.61 -6.90
C GLN A 8 -4.89 -6.40 -5.59
N HIS A 9 -3.90 -7.28 -5.54
CA HIS A 9 -3.72 -8.21 -4.43
C HIS A 9 -2.26 -8.29 -4.00
N SER A 10 -1.72 -7.16 -3.54
CA SER A 10 -0.39 -7.13 -2.96
C SER A 10 -0.45 -7.49 -1.48
N CYS A 11 0.48 -8.29 -1.02
CA CYS A 11 0.63 -8.60 0.40
C CYS A 11 2.01 -8.15 0.88
N LEU A 12 2.05 -7.76 2.14
CA LEU A 12 3.27 -7.66 2.93
C LEU A 12 3.19 -8.70 4.05
N PRO A 13 4.34 -9.07 4.67
CA PRO A 13 4.31 -9.87 5.88
C PRO A 13 3.38 -9.25 6.91
N LEU A 14 2.52 -10.04 7.55
CA LEU A 14 1.58 -9.55 8.57
C LEU A 14 2.27 -9.48 9.94
N LEU A 15 3.38 -8.74 9.98
CA LEU A 15 4.26 -8.57 11.13
C LEU A 15 4.46 -7.08 11.40
N PRO A 16 4.59 -6.66 12.67
CA PRO A 16 4.94 -5.29 13.00
C PRO A 16 6.27 -4.84 12.38
N THR A 17 7.17 -5.75 12.03
CA THR A 17 8.46 -5.45 11.41
C THR A 17 8.44 -5.45 9.88
N ALA A 18 7.26 -5.64 9.26
CA ALA A 18 7.16 -5.63 7.80
C ALA A 18 7.57 -4.27 7.23
N ASP A 19 8.31 -4.32 6.13
CA ASP A 19 8.91 -3.17 5.46
C ASP A 19 8.06 -2.77 4.25
N ILE A 20 7.56 -1.53 4.25
CA ILE A 20 6.77 -0.96 3.17
C ILE A 20 7.59 -0.79 1.88
N THR A 21 8.92 -0.63 2.00
CA THR A 21 9.80 -0.36 0.87
C THR A 21 9.89 -1.51 -0.12
N GLU A 22 9.52 -2.73 0.30
CA GLU A 22 9.34 -3.89 -0.58
C GLU A 22 8.35 -3.63 -1.71
N LEU A 23 7.38 -2.72 -1.52
CA LEU A 23 6.43 -2.32 -2.58
C LEU A 23 7.10 -1.52 -3.69
N ALA A 24 8.30 -0.96 -3.49
CA ALA A 24 9.04 -0.24 -4.52
C ALA A 24 9.58 -1.16 -5.63
N ARG A 25 9.36 -2.48 -5.53
CA ARG A 25 9.55 -3.43 -6.63
C ARG A 25 8.61 -3.17 -7.82
N TYR A 26 7.47 -2.52 -7.60
CA TYR A 26 6.56 -2.13 -8.67
C TYR A 26 7.03 -0.81 -9.31
N PRO A 27 6.90 -0.64 -10.65
CA PRO A 27 7.29 0.60 -11.32
C PRO A 27 6.60 1.84 -10.75
N LEU A 28 7.27 3.00 -10.80
CA LEU A 28 6.66 4.29 -10.43
C LEU A 28 5.38 4.54 -11.25
N GLY A 29 4.34 5.03 -10.58
CA GLY A 29 3.01 5.22 -11.16
C GLY A 29 2.09 3.99 -11.10
N SER A 30 2.54 2.88 -10.49
CA SER A 30 1.68 1.73 -10.20
C SER A 30 0.72 2.01 -9.04
N TYR A 31 -0.49 1.45 -9.12
CA TYR A 31 -1.50 1.50 -8.06
C TYR A 31 -1.55 0.17 -7.34
N LEU A 32 -1.37 0.18 -6.01
CA LEU A 32 -1.23 -1.02 -5.20
C LEU A 32 -2.37 -1.09 -4.18
N SER A 33 -3.10 -2.18 -4.18
CA SER A 33 -4.02 -2.55 -3.10
C SER A 33 -3.31 -3.55 -2.19
N VAL A 34 -3.06 -3.15 -0.94
CA VAL A 34 -2.35 -3.97 0.05
C VAL A 34 -3.36 -4.65 0.96
N ASN A 35 -3.37 -5.98 0.91
CA ASN A 35 -4.22 -6.80 1.77
C ASN A 35 -3.59 -6.97 3.14
N VAL A 36 -4.43 -6.87 4.17
CA VAL A 36 -4.05 -7.04 5.57
C VAL A 36 -5.15 -7.85 6.25
N GLY A 37 -4.78 -8.74 7.15
CA GLY A 37 -5.76 -9.65 7.77
C GLY A 37 -5.71 -11.07 7.21
N TYR A 38 -5.85 -12.02 8.11
CA TYR A 38 -6.10 -13.44 7.83
C TYR A 38 -6.80 -14.08 9.03
N SER A 39 -7.51 -15.20 8.85
CA SER A 39 -8.17 -15.91 9.95
C SER A 39 -7.13 -16.70 10.75
N PRO A 40 -6.48 -16.11 11.75
CA PRO A 40 -6.94 -15.99 13.15
C PRO A 40 -6.66 -14.61 13.77
N GLN A 41 -6.29 -13.62 12.95
CA GLN A 41 -5.95 -12.27 13.36
C GLN A 41 -7.20 -11.52 13.82
N SER A 42 -7.09 -10.77 14.93
CA SER A 42 -8.19 -9.90 15.36
C SER A 42 -8.31 -8.69 14.44
N SER A 43 -9.51 -8.09 14.38
CA SER A 43 -9.69 -6.83 13.64
C SER A 43 -8.78 -5.71 14.17
N ALA A 44 -8.51 -5.70 15.47
CA ALA A 44 -7.61 -4.73 16.08
C ALA A 44 -6.18 -4.87 15.55
N ASP A 45 -5.68 -6.10 15.42
CA ASP A 45 -4.34 -6.36 14.87
C ASP A 45 -4.25 -5.97 13.38
N SER A 46 -5.30 -6.24 12.60
CA SER A 46 -5.35 -5.83 11.19
C SER A 46 -5.36 -4.30 11.04
N LEU A 47 -6.12 -3.60 11.88
CA LEU A 47 -6.15 -2.13 11.89
C LEU A 47 -4.80 -1.54 12.33
N ALA A 48 -4.13 -2.15 13.31
CA ALA A 48 -2.80 -1.72 13.74
C ALA A 48 -1.77 -1.82 12.59
N LEU A 49 -1.80 -2.90 11.81
CA LEU A 49 -0.95 -3.04 10.63
C LEU A 49 -1.31 -2.03 9.54
N LEU A 50 -2.60 -1.77 9.28
CA LEU A 50 -3.03 -0.75 8.33
C LEU A 50 -2.53 0.65 8.70
N HIS A 51 -2.63 1.04 9.97
CA HIS A 51 -2.10 2.31 10.44
C HIS A 51 -0.58 2.37 10.30
N LYS A 52 0.13 1.31 10.69
CA LYS A 52 1.59 1.23 10.51
C LYS A 52 1.99 1.40 9.04
N PHE A 53 1.40 0.63 8.13
CA PHE A 53 1.74 0.71 6.70
C PHE A 53 1.46 2.09 6.12
N ARG A 54 0.38 2.75 6.58
CA ARG A 54 0.09 4.12 6.19
C ARG A 54 1.15 5.10 6.69
N ASP A 55 1.53 5.02 7.97
CA ASP A 55 2.52 5.91 8.56
C ASP A 55 3.90 5.73 7.92
N ASP A 56 4.31 4.48 7.70
CA ASP A 56 5.57 4.16 7.03
C ASP A 56 5.59 4.62 5.57
N ALA A 57 4.48 4.44 4.83
CA ALA A 57 4.35 4.92 3.46
C ALA A 57 4.50 6.45 3.37
N LEU A 58 3.86 7.18 4.30
CA LEU A 58 3.99 8.63 4.40
C LEU A 58 5.41 9.07 4.77
N ALA A 59 6.08 8.33 5.66
CA ALA A 59 7.45 8.61 6.07
C ALA A 59 8.48 8.34 4.97
N ASP A 60 8.27 7.31 4.15
CA ASP A 60 9.14 6.97 3.01
C ASP A 60 9.07 8.03 1.89
N GLY A 61 7.90 8.63 1.68
CA GLY A 61 7.69 9.74 0.76
C GLY A 61 7.64 9.36 -0.73
N ARG A 62 7.98 8.13 -1.11
CA ARG A 62 7.73 7.63 -2.49
C ARG A 62 6.30 7.18 -2.72
N PHE A 63 5.58 6.88 -1.64
CA PHE A 63 4.21 6.38 -1.69
C PHE A 63 3.21 7.49 -1.39
N ARG A 64 2.05 7.41 -2.04
CA ARG A 64 0.91 8.28 -1.78
C ARG A 64 -0.35 7.45 -1.57
N LEU A 65 -1.14 7.81 -0.57
CA LEU A 65 -2.46 7.22 -0.37
C LEU A 65 -3.44 7.76 -1.41
N VAL A 66 -4.13 6.85 -2.09
CA VAL A 66 -5.23 7.12 -3.01
C VAL A 66 -6.52 6.70 -2.32
N THR A 67 -7.49 7.61 -2.24
CA THR A 67 -8.77 7.44 -1.55
C THR A 67 -9.96 7.39 -2.49
N LYS A 68 -9.78 7.84 -3.75
CA LYS A 68 -10.85 7.91 -4.76
C LYS A 68 -10.34 7.53 -6.14
N VAL A 69 -11.23 7.00 -6.97
CA VAL A 69 -10.93 6.66 -8.37
C VAL A 69 -10.47 7.88 -9.18
N SER A 70 -10.98 9.08 -8.86
CA SER A 70 -10.58 10.32 -9.55
C SER A 70 -9.13 10.74 -9.34
N GLU A 71 -8.44 10.17 -8.36
CA GLU A 71 -7.03 10.45 -8.05
C GLU A 71 -6.08 9.51 -8.81
N ILE A 72 -6.63 8.62 -9.65
CA ILE A 72 -5.88 7.71 -10.51
C ILE A 72 -5.52 8.46 -11.81
N GLY A 73 -4.24 8.52 -12.14
CA GLY A 73 -3.72 9.10 -13.38
C GLY A 73 -3.53 10.62 -13.36
N ASP A 74 -3.79 11.30 -12.24
CA ASP A 74 -3.53 12.73 -12.08
C ASP A 74 -2.04 12.95 -11.70
N PRO A 75 -1.24 13.59 -12.57
CA PRO A 75 0.19 13.81 -12.35
C PRO A 75 0.51 14.82 -11.24
N ASP A 76 -0.47 15.63 -10.82
CA ASP A 76 -0.32 16.67 -9.78
C ASP A 76 -0.91 16.23 -8.43
N THR A 77 -1.38 14.97 -8.33
CA THR A 77 -1.65 14.30 -7.06
C THR A 77 -0.63 13.21 -6.77
#